data_AF-X1CMJ4-F1
#
_entry.id   AF-X1CMJ4-F1
#
_cell.length_a   1.000
_cell.length_b   1.000
_cell.length_c   1.000
_cell.angle_alpha   90.00
_cell.angle_beta   90.00
_cell.angle_gamma   90.00
#
_symmetry.space_group_name_H-M   'P 1'
#
loop_
_entity.id
_entity.type
_entity.pdbx_description
1 polymer ?
#
loop_
_entity_poly.entity_id
_entity_poly.type
_entity_poly.pdbx_seq_one_letter_code
_entity_poly.pdbx_strand_id
1 'polypeptide(L)'
;LENHQKYLPGVLPFYFKLYSYEINGNEVVASIEKRSHFSKKKEIIQINAVLNTQEKISFDKARELNNKHYYFAKWTPLPVIVRKEGIFSIRFFFLETMMRYRNMYIQYDFDIDTQNFIGTNRGSGRIQSN
;
A
#
# COMPACT_ATOMS: atom_id res chain seq x y z
N LEU A 1 15.23 -9.74 10.88
CA LEU A 1 14.42 -8.95 9.94
C LEU A 1 15.38 -8.47 8.88
N GLU A 2 15.05 -8.62 7.60
CA GLU A 2 15.80 -7.95 6.54
C GLU A 2 15.58 -6.43 6.67
N ASN A 3 16.52 -5.61 6.20
CA ASN A 3 16.49 -4.15 6.43
C ASN A 3 15.23 -3.45 5.89
N HIS A 4 14.52 -4.05 4.93
CA HIS A 4 13.30 -3.53 4.33
C HIS A 4 12.00 -4.03 5.00
N GLN A 5 12.10 -4.94 5.98
CA GLN A 5 10.93 -5.55 6.62
C GLN A 5 10.51 -4.80 7.89
N LYS A 6 9.21 -4.50 7.99
CA LYS A 6 8.60 -3.95 9.19
C LYS A 6 7.81 -5.00 9.95
N TYR A 7 8.01 -5.01 11.26
CA TYR A 7 7.22 -5.80 12.19
C TYR A 7 5.96 -5.04 12.59
N LEU A 8 4.81 -5.71 12.48
CA LEU A 8 3.53 -5.21 12.98
C LEU A 8 2.99 -6.16 14.03
N PRO A 9 2.87 -5.74 15.30
CA PRO A 9 2.35 -6.59 16.36
C PRO A 9 0.89 -6.97 16.08
N GLY A 10 0.55 -8.23 16.38
CA GLY A 10 -0.83 -8.66 16.45
C GLY A 10 -1.46 -8.34 17.81
N VAL A 11 -2.74 -8.66 17.94
CA VAL A 11 -3.51 -8.47 19.19
C VAL A 11 -2.95 -9.30 20.34
N LEU A 12 -2.36 -10.46 20.03
CA LEU A 12 -1.71 -11.34 21.00
C LEU A 12 -0.21 -11.43 20.70
N PRO A 13 0.64 -11.62 21.73
CA PRO A 13 2.10 -11.51 21.61
C PRO A 13 2.74 -12.58 20.71
N PHE A 14 1.98 -13.59 20.29
CA PHE A 14 2.43 -14.68 19.43
C PHE A 14 1.82 -14.65 18.03
N TYR A 15 1.06 -13.60 17.69
CA TYR A 15 0.67 -13.31 16.33
C TYR A 15 1.31 -12.00 15.91
N PHE A 16 1.88 -11.98 14.71
CA PHE A 16 2.47 -10.78 14.15
C PHE A 16 2.37 -10.81 12.63
N LYS A 17 2.57 -9.65 12.02
CA LYS A 17 2.69 -9.55 10.56
C LYS A 17 4.09 -9.04 10.21
N LEU A 18 4.65 -9.60 9.16
CA LEU A 18 5.82 -9.04 8.51
C LEU A 18 5.36 -8.34 7.24
N TYR A 19 5.70 -7.07 7.14
CA TYR A 19 5.45 -6.25 5.97
C TYR A 19 6.77 -6.01 5.24
N SER A 20 6.82 -6.32 3.95
CA SER A 20 7.90 -5.92 3.05
C SER A 20 7.34 -4.96 2.01
N TYR A 21 8.10 -3.91 1.72
CA TYR A 21 7.77 -2.97 0.65
C TYR A 21 9.04 -2.38 0.06
N GLU A 22 9.19 -2.61 -1.23
CA GLU A 22 10.33 -2.16 -2.01
C GLU A 22 9.87 -1.54 -3.33
N ILE A 23 10.66 -0.59 -3.81
CA ILE A 23 10.51 -0.03 -5.14
C ILE A 23 11.83 -0.25 -5.86
N ASN A 24 11.81 -1.10 -6.88
CA ASN A 24 12.99 -1.46 -7.65
C ASN A 24 12.84 -0.88 -9.06
N GLY A 25 13.33 0.35 -9.23
CA GLY A 25 13.13 1.14 -10.44
C GLY A 25 11.64 1.45 -10.67
N ASN A 26 11.04 0.75 -11.63
CA ASN A 26 9.64 0.88 -12.00
C ASN A 26 8.72 -0.18 -11.36
N GLU A 27 9.29 -1.15 -10.64
CA GLU A 27 8.53 -2.20 -9.99
C GLU A 27 8.19 -1.79 -8.55
N VAL A 28 6.93 -1.99 -8.18
CA VAL A 28 6.40 -1.80 -6.83
C VAL A 28 6.06 -3.17 -6.29
N VAL A 29 6.83 -3.63 -5.31
CA VAL A 29 6.63 -4.93 -4.68
C VAL A 29 6.28 -4.72 -3.21
N ALA A 30 5.15 -5.28 -2.78
CA ALA A 30 4.77 -5.26 -1.39
C ALA A 30 4.16 -6.61 -0.98
N SER A 31 4.49 -7.08 0.21
CA SER A 31 3.93 -8.31 0.75
C SER A 31 3.62 -8.18 2.23
N ILE A 32 2.56 -8.86 2.65
CA ILE A 32 2.17 -8.98 4.06
C ILE A 32 2.01 -10.45 4.38
N GLU A 33 2.86 -10.93 5.28
CA GLU A 33 2.77 -12.27 5.82
C GLU A 33 2.21 -12.23 7.24
N LYS A 34 1.25 -13.10 7.55
CA LYS A 34 0.89 -13.44 8.93
C LYS A 34 1.83 -14.52 9.42
N ARG A 35 2.41 -14.31 10.60
CA ARG A 35 3.22 -15.29 11.30
C ARG A 35 2.70 -15.53 12.71
N SER A 36 3.07 -16.69 13.24
CA SER A 36 2.81 -17.07 14.62
C SER A 36 3.95 -17.93 15.13
N HIS A 37 4.18 -17.91 16.44
CA HIS A 37 5.07 -18.88 17.07
C HIS A 37 4.53 -20.31 17.05
N PHE A 38 3.21 -20.49 16.86
CA PHE A 38 2.54 -21.79 16.98
C PHE A 38 2.00 -22.36 15.67
N SER A 39 2.03 -21.59 14.56
CA SER A 39 1.45 -22.03 13.29
C SER A 39 2.32 -21.61 12.11
N LYS A 40 2.11 -22.30 10.97
CA LYS A 40 2.82 -22.03 9.72
C LYS A 40 2.56 -20.60 9.24
N LYS A 41 3.55 -20.02 8.57
CA LYS A 41 3.41 -18.72 7.89
C LYS A 41 2.23 -18.76 6.91
N LYS A 42 1.50 -17.65 6.82
CA LYS A 42 0.40 -17.48 5.86
C LYS A 42 0.54 -16.13 5.18
N GLU A 43 0.74 -16.14 3.87
CA GLU A 43 0.68 -14.92 3.07
C GLU A 43 -0.75 -14.36 3.08
N ILE A 44 -0.86 -13.05 3.30
CA ILE A 44 -2.13 -12.34 3.35
C ILE A 44 -2.34 -11.58 2.05
N ILE A 45 -1.32 -10.84 1.62
CA ILE A 45 -1.35 -9.95 0.47
C ILE A 45 0.01 -10.03 -0.21
N GLN A 46 -0.01 -10.11 -1.54
CA GLN A 46 1.12 -9.87 -2.41
C GLN A 46 0.70 -8.86 -3.46
N ILE A 47 1.52 -7.85 -3.67
CA ILE A 47 1.36 -6.82 -4.69
C ILE A 47 2.64 -6.82 -5.48
N ASN A 48 2.51 -7.04 -6.78
CA ASN A 48 3.56 -6.78 -7.75
C ASN A 48 2.94 -5.94 -8.86
N ALA A 49 3.46 -4.73 -9.05
CA ALA A 49 3.05 -3.87 -10.12
C ALA A 49 4.27 -3.26 -10.83
N VAL A 50 4.34 -3.50 -12.14
CA VAL A 50 5.28 -2.81 -13.02
C VAL A 50 4.62 -1.52 -13.49
N LEU A 51 5.31 -0.40 -13.30
CA LEU A 51 4.86 0.93 -13.72
C LEU A 51 5.53 1.34 -15.03
N ASN A 52 4.78 1.93 -15.95
CA ASN A 52 5.41 2.67 -17.05
C ASN A 52 5.96 4.03 -16.55
N THR A 53 6.67 4.76 -17.41
CA THR A 53 7.28 6.06 -17.04
C THR A 53 6.27 7.08 -16.52
N GLN A 54 5.10 7.19 -17.15
CA GLN A 54 4.06 8.15 -16.75
C GLN A 54 3.42 7.74 -15.41
N GLU A 55 3.11 6.45 -15.25
CA GLU A 55 2.59 5.88 -14.01
C GLU A 55 3.58 6.06 -12.87
N LYS A 56 4.89 5.91 -13.12
CA LYS A 56 5.94 6.13 -12.12
C LYS A 56 5.96 7.59 -11.63
N ILE A 57 5.84 8.55 -12.55
CA ILE A 57 5.75 9.98 -12.21
C ILE A 57 4.53 10.23 -11.32
N SER A 58 3.35 9.73 -11.71
CA SER A 58 2.12 9.87 -10.93
C SER A 58 2.22 9.17 -9.57
N PHE A 59 2.86 8.01 -9.51
CA PHE A 59 3.10 7.27 -8.27
C PHE A 59 4.01 8.03 -7.30
N ASP A 60 5.10 8.62 -7.80
CA ASP A 60 6.00 9.43 -6.97
C ASP A 60 5.31 10.69 -6.44
N LYS A 61 4.52 11.37 -7.29
CA LYS A 61 3.66 12.49 -6.85
C LYS A 61 2.68 12.05 -5.76
N ALA A 62 2.02 10.91 -5.93
CA ALA A 62 1.07 10.37 -4.95
C ALA A 62 1.75 10.08 -3.60
N ARG A 63 2.97 9.52 -3.62
CA ARG A 63 3.78 9.30 -2.41
C ARG A 63 4.16 10.59 -1.71
N GLU A 64 4.56 11.61 -2.48
CA GLU A 64 4.87 12.93 -1.93
C GLU A 64 3.65 13.54 -1.24
N LEU A 65 2.48 13.50 -1.89
CA LEU A 65 1.21 13.96 -1.32
C LEU A 65 0.86 13.20 -0.03
N ASN A 66 1.02 11.88 -0.02
CA ASN A 66 0.77 11.05 1.16
C ASN A 66 1.71 11.40 2.33
N ASN A 67 3.00 11.63 2.04
CA ASN A 67 4.00 11.98 3.04
C ASN A 67 3.84 13.40 3.59
N LYS A 68 3.18 14.30 2.85
CA LYS A 68 2.82 15.65 3.32
C LYS A 68 1.54 15.67 4.15
N HIS A 69 0.76 14.59 4.14
CA HIS A 69 -0.51 14.54 4.86
C HIS A 69 -0.29 14.40 6.37
N TYR A 70 -0.69 15.42 7.15
CA TYR A 70 -0.43 15.53 8.59
C TYR A 70 -0.67 14.24 9.42
N TYR A 71 -1.81 13.59 9.17
CA TYR A 71 -2.20 12.39 9.91
C TYR A 71 -1.55 11.11 9.33
N PHE A 72 -1.75 10.84 8.04
CA PHE A 72 -1.36 9.60 7.39
C PHE A 72 0.15 9.42 7.16
N ALA A 73 0.94 10.50 7.13
CA ALA A 73 2.39 10.41 6.98
C ALA A 73 3.07 9.63 8.13
N LYS A 74 2.40 9.49 9.28
CA LYS A 74 2.91 8.77 10.45
C LYS A 74 2.65 7.27 10.40
N TRP A 75 1.82 6.81 9.47
CA TRP A 75 1.36 5.43 9.38
C TRP A 75 2.12 4.68 8.31
N THR A 76 2.12 3.35 8.39
CA THR A 76 2.79 2.47 7.44
C THR A 76 1.88 2.29 6.22
N PRO A 77 2.23 2.89 5.06
CA PRO A 77 1.38 2.82 3.89
C PRO A 77 1.68 1.55 3.09
N LEU A 78 0.62 0.92 2.58
CA LEU A 78 0.64 -0.13 1.57
C LEU A 78 0.02 0.42 0.28
N PRO A 79 0.81 0.69 -0.76
CA PRO A 79 0.27 1.15 -2.04
C PRO A 79 -0.41 0.00 -2.78
N VAL A 80 -1.64 0.25 -3.25
CA VAL A 80 -2.35 -0.58 -4.22
C VAL A 80 -2.62 0.25 -5.46
N ILE A 81 -2.17 -0.24 -6.61
CA ILE A 81 -2.31 0.43 -7.90
C ILE A 81 -3.59 -0.06 -8.57
N VAL A 82 -4.40 0.87 -9.04
CA VAL A 82 -5.65 0.60 -9.76
C VAL A 82 -5.62 1.37 -11.07
N ARG A 83 -5.86 0.65 -12.17
CA ARG A 83 -5.91 1.20 -13.53
C ARG A 83 -7.34 1.04 -14.03
N LYS A 84 -8.00 2.15 -14.36
CA LYS A 84 -9.36 2.11 -14.90
C LYS A 84 -9.57 3.24 -15.89
N GLU A 85 -9.87 2.89 -17.14
CA GLU A 85 -10.42 3.79 -18.17
C GLU A 85 -9.80 5.21 -18.16
N GLY A 86 -8.49 5.31 -18.47
CA GLY A 86 -7.78 6.59 -18.53
C GLY A 86 -7.37 7.17 -17.17
N ILE A 87 -7.78 6.55 -16.06
CA ILE A 87 -7.42 6.96 -14.70
C ILE A 87 -6.41 5.98 -14.11
N PHE A 88 -5.32 6.55 -13.62
CA PHE A 88 -4.32 5.89 -12.80
C PHE A 88 -4.50 6.30 -11.34
N SER A 89 -4.92 5.34 -10.51
CA SER A 89 -5.21 5.57 -9.10
C SER A 89 -4.20 4.85 -8.22
N ILE A 90 -3.68 5.56 -7.22
CA ILE A 90 -2.84 4.97 -6.18
C ILE A 90 -3.60 5.04 -4.86
N ARG A 91 -3.94 3.88 -4.31
CA ARG A 91 -4.61 3.75 -3.02
C ARG A 91 -3.61 3.30 -1.96
N PHE A 92 -3.28 4.18 -1.03
CA PHE A 92 -2.48 3.86 0.14
C PHE A 92 -3.37 3.37 1.27
N PHE A 93 -3.30 2.07 1.57
CA PHE A 93 -3.90 1.49 2.76
C PHE A 93 -2.97 1.63 3.96
N PHE A 94 -3.52 1.82 5.16
CA PHE A 94 -2.72 2.02 6.37
C PHE A 94 -2.79 0.81 7.30
N LEU A 95 -1.65 0.17 7.52
CA LEU A 95 -1.59 -1.15 8.14
C LEU A 95 -1.94 -1.16 9.62
N GLU A 96 -1.75 -0.03 10.30
CA GLU A 96 -2.14 0.18 11.70
C GLU A 96 -3.66 0.06 11.90
N THR A 97 -4.43 0.33 10.85
CA THR A 97 -5.90 0.26 10.88
C THR A 97 -6.46 -1.11 10.51
N MET A 98 -5.60 -2.11 10.34
CA MET A 98 -6.00 -3.43 9.88
C MET A 98 -6.80 -4.19 10.94
N MET A 99 -8.09 -3.89 11.03
CA MET A 99 -9.07 -4.56 11.87
C MET A 99 -9.99 -5.42 11.00
N ARG A 100 -10.20 -6.69 11.38
CA ARG A 100 -11.18 -7.65 10.80
C ARG A 100 -11.59 -7.29 9.36
N TYR A 101 -10.65 -7.43 8.43
CA TYR A 101 -10.81 -7.31 6.97
C TYR A 101 -10.86 -5.90 6.37
N ARG A 102 -10.98 -4.81 7.13
CA ARG A 102 -10.98 -3.44 6.57
C ARG A 102 -9.75 -2.66 7.01
N ASN A 103 -9.33 -1.75 6.15
CA ASN A 103 -8.22 -0.84 6.36
C ASN A 103 -8.65 0.53 5.88
N MET A 104 -8.30 1.57 6.63
CA MET A 104 -8.40 2.94 6.14
C MET A 104 -7.46 3.11 4.95
N TYR A 105 -7.88 3.94 4.01
CA TYR A 105 -7.06 4.32 2.88
C TYR A 105 -7.25 5.79 2.51
N ILE A 106 -6.25 6.31 1.80
CA ILE A 106 -6.35 7.49 0.96
C ILE A 106 -6.00 7.08 -0.48
N GLN A 107 -6.76 7.57 -1.44
CA GLN A 107 -6.58 7.31 -2.85
C GLN A 107 -6.33 8.63 -3.57
N TYR A 108 -5.34 8.64 -4.44
CA TYR A 108 -5.02 9.75 -5.33
C TYR A 108 -5.25 9.32 -6.76
N ASP A 109 -6.05 10.10 -7.48
CA ASP A 109 -6.44 9.81 -8.86
C ASP A 109 -5.73 10.76 -9.82
N PHE A 110 -5.13 10.19 -10.86
CA PHE A 110 -4.43 10.92 -11.90
C PHE A 110 -4.98 10.51 -13.26
N ASP A 111 -5.06 11.48 -14.16
CA ASP A 111 -5.30 11.23 -15.57
C ASP A 111 -4.03 10.63 -16.18
N ILE A 112 -4.13 9.49 -16.87
CA ILE A 112 -2.96 8.73 -17.32
C ILE A 112 -2.18 9.43 -18.43
N ASP A 113 -2.89 10.14 -19.31
CA ASP A 113 -2.31 10.79 -20.48
C ASP A 113 -1.66 12.12 -20.12
N THR A 114 -2.36 12.93 -19.31
CA THR A 114 -1.91 14.27 -18.92
C THR A 114 -1.12 14.29 -17.62
N GLN A 115 -1.16 13.21 -16.83
CA GLN A 115 -0.58 13.10 -15.49
C GLN A 115 -1.12 14.15 -14.50
N ASN A 116 -2.26 14.77 -14.85
CA ASN A 116 -2.89 15.77 -14.01
C ASN A 116 -3.57 15.09 -12.84
N PHE A 117 -3.43 15.73 -11.68
CA PHE A 117 -4.13 15.30 -10.49
C PHE A 117 -5.63 15.58 -10.64
N ILE A 118 -6.45 14.54 -10.54
CA ILE A 118 -7.91 14.62 -10.65
C ILE A 118 -8.52 14.87 -9.27
N GLY A 119 -8.09 14.13 -8.26
CA GLY A 119 -8.71 14.21 -6.95
C GLY A 119 -8.18 13.25 -5.90
N THR A 120 -8.74 13.38 -4.69
CA THR A 120 -8.43 12.51 -3.56
C THR A 120 -9.71 11.94 -2.97
N ASN A 121 -9.69 10.64 -2.69
CA ASN A 121 -10.77 9.95 -2.00
C ASN A 121 -10.22 9.28 -0.73
N ARG A 122 -11.00 9.26 0.35
CA ARG A 122 -10.64 8.63 1.62
C ARG A 122 -11.75 7.68 2.01
N GLY A 123 -11.38 6.54 2.57
CA GLY A 123 -12.39 5.57 2.97
C GLY A 123 -11.83 4.42 3.78
N SER A 124 -12.64 3.37 3.90
CA SER A 124 -12.23 2.09 4.48
C SER A 124 -12.64 0.95 3.56
N GLY A 125 -11.73 0.01 3.33
CA GLY A 125 -11.94 -1.06 2.35
C GLY A 125 -11.12 -2.29 2.67
N ARG A 126 -11.44 -3.39 1.98
CA ARG A 126 -10.58 -4.59 1.99
C ARG A 126 -9.37 -4.30 1.12
N ILE A 127 -8.20 -4.77 1.54
CA ILE A 127 -7.06 -4.84 0.63
C ILE A 127 -7.34 -6.06 -0.24
N GLN A 128 -7.56 -5.81 -1.53
CA GLN A 128 -7.68 -6.86 -2.54
C GLN A 128 -6.41 -6.82 -3.36
N SER A 129 -5.71 -7.96 -3.45
CA SER A 129 -4.74 -8.19 -4.52
C SER A 129 -5.55 -8.43 -5.79
N ASN A 130 -5.35 -7.61 -6.81
CA ASN A 130 -5.81 -7.95 -8.16
C ASN A 130 -4.98 -9.11 -8.69
#